data_AF-A0A564Z060-F1
#
_entry.id   AF-A0A564Z060-F1
#
_cell.length_a   1.000
_cell.length_b   1.000
_cell.length_c   1.000
_cell.angle_alpha   90.00
_cell.angle_beta   90.00
_cell.angle_gamma   90.00
#
_symmetry.space_group_name_H-M   'P 1'
#
loop_
_entity.id
_entity.type
_entity.pdbx_description
1 polymer ?
#
loop_
_entity_poly.entity_id
_entity_poly.type
_entity_poly.pdbx_seq_one_letter_code
_entity_poly.pdbx_strand_id
1 'polypeptide(L)'
;MNNLTDKNVQNQTKELMSQLPHYFNRWLAEFVINRVATESNLFDMYTEFVLLATNSQNNFRPLILDLLTREIDFLLRPGQLNPINGKSLKNFGAFLGRLTLAKGIKLGVDLKSLIYVAFKNRPESLDYIIPFICELLKNMKRSSTFGQPDPWLQEILEVVKELHGITNKLPIQFEVELLFSYLGRNMNQTNAAFYLRRIKQ
;
A
#
# COMPACT_ATOMS: atom_id res chain seq x y z
N MET A 1 2.38 -16.44 -16.44
CA MET A 1 1.97 -15.11 -15.95
C MET A 1 1.48 -14.19 -17.07
N ASN A 2 2.15 -14.06 -18.22
CA ASN A 2 1.75 -13.13 -19.31
C ASN A 2 0.34 -13.39 -19.93
N ASN A 3 -0.19 -14.60 -19.79
CA ASN A 3 -1.53 -14.99 -20.29
C ASN A 3 -2.56 -15.13 -19.16
N LEU A 4 -2.24 -14.69 -17.94
CA LEU A 4 -3.20 -14.73 -16.84
C LEU A 4 -4.31 -13.70 -17.12
N THR A 5 -5.54 -14.15 -16.93
CA THR A 5 -6.77 -13.37 -17.02
C THR A 5 -7.69 -13.81 -15.90
N ASP A 6 -8.68 -12.99 -15.56
CA ASP A 6 -9.69 -13.32 -14.53
C ASP A 6 -10.37 -14.66 -14.80
N LYS A 7 -10.49 -15.07 -16.07
CA LYS A 7 -11.13 -16.34 -16.47
C LYS A 7 -10.26 -17.58 -16.23
N ASN A 8 -8.94 -17.43 -16.23
CA ASN A 8 -8.03 -18.59 -16.20
C ASN A 8 -7.09 -18.62 -14.99
N VAL A 9 -7.05 -17.54 -14.19
CA VAL A 9 -6.14 -17.42 -13.04
C VAL A 9 -6.30 -18.57 -12.04
N GLN A 10 -7.52 -19.03 -11.80
CA GLN A 10 -7.77 -20.17 -10.90
C GLN A 10 -7.11 -21.46 -11.35
N ASN A 11 -7.34 -21.86 -12.60
CA ASN A 11 -6.83 -23.11 -13.13
C ASN A 11 -5.31 -23.03 -13.34
N GLN A 12 -4.82 -21.95 -13.95
CA GLN A 12 -3.39 -21.76 -14.21
C GLN A 12 -2.56 -21.66 -12.92
N THR A 13 -3.09 -21.02 -11.87
CA THR A 13 -2.37 -20.95 -10.58
C THR A 13 -2.27 -22.33 -9.94
N LYS A 14 -3.35 -23.11 -9.93
CA LYS A 14 -3.34 -24.47 -9.36
C LYS A 14 -2.36 -25.37 -10.12
N GLU A 15 -2.38 -25.33 -11.45
CA GLU A 15 -1.48 -26.10 -12.30
C GLU A 15 -0.01 -25.70 -12.10
N LEU A 16 0.28 -24.39 -12.08
CA LEU A 16 1.63 -23.90 -11.83
C LEU A 16 2.13 -24.35 -10.45
N MET A 17 1.33 -24.15 -9.41
CA MET A 17 1.75 -24.40 -8.02
C MET A 17 1.83 -25.89 -7.67
N SER A 18 1.19 -26.78 -8.43
CA SER A 18 1.33 -28.23 -8.27
C SER A 18 2.64 -28.76 -8.86
N GLN A 19 3.18 -28.08 -9.87
CA GLN A 19 4.43 -28.45 -10.53
C GLN A 19 5.64 -27.71 -9.98
N LEU A 20 5.45 -26.52 -9.41
CA LEU A 20 6.53 -25.64 -8.97
C LEU A 20 7.16 -26.13 -7.65
N PRO A 21 8.46 -26.50 -7.65
CA PRO A 21 9.16 -26.84 -6.43
C PRO A 21 9.25 -25.67 -5.45
N HIS A 22 9.16 -25.94 -4.14
CA HIS A 22 9.18 -24.91 -3.08
C HIS A 22 10.38 -23.97 -3.13
N TYR A 23 11.55 -24.42 -3.58
CA TYR A 23 12.76 -23.59 -3.66
C TYR A 23 12.67 -22.48 -4.74
N PHE A 24 11.72 -22.58 -5.69
CA PHE A 24 11.44 -21.51 -6.66
C PHE A 24 10.45 -20.46 -6.15
N ASN A 25 9.85 -20.65 -4.97
CA ASN A 25 8.87 -19.69 -4.44
C ASN A 25 9.42 -18.28 -4.29
N ARG A 26 10.68 -18.15 -3.90
CA ARG A 26 11.34 -16.84 -3.77
C ARG A 26 11.41 -16.12 -5.13
N TRP A 27 11.87 -16.83 -6.16
CA TRP A 27 11.94 -16.29 -7.51
C TRP A 27 10.55 -15.91 -8.03
N LEU A 28 9.54 -16.76 -7.83
CA LEU A 28 8.17 -16.46 -8.25
C LEU A 28 7.61 -15.24 -7.51
N ALA A 29 7.92 -15.11 -6.22
CA ALA A 29 7.50 -13.97 -5.41
C ALA A 29 8.14 -12.66 -5.90
N GLU A 30 9.45 -12.65 -6.13
CA GLU A 30 10.17 -11.51 -6.71
C GLU A 30 9.63 -11.17 -8.11
N PHE A 31 9.33 -12.19 -8.92
CA PHE A 31 8.71 -12.00 -10.23
C PHE A 31 7.35 -11.30 -10.12
N VAL A 32 6.46 -11.74 -9.23
CA VAL A 32 5.15 -11.09 -8.98
C VAL A 32 5.35 -9.63 -8.56
N ILE A 33 6.27 -9.36 -7.62
CA ILE A 33 6.55 -8.00 -7.12
C ILE A 33 7.03 -7.09 -8.26
N ASN A 34 7.96 -7.55 -9.11
CA ASN A 34 8.46 -6.79 -10.26
C ASN A 34 7.36 -6.44 -11.26
N ARG A 35 6.37 -7.33 -11.43
CA ARG A 35 5.22 -7.08 -12.31
C ARG A 35 4.27 -6.04 -11.70
N VAL A 36 4.00 -6.17 -10.39
CA VAL A 36 3.20 -5.18 -9.64
C VAL A 36 3.80 -3.78 -9.71
N ALA A 37 5.13 -3.64 -9.71
CA ALA A 37 5.79 -2.34 -9.82
C ALA A 37 5.39 -1.56 -11.09
N THR A 38 5.04 -2.26 -12.18
CA THR A 38 4.82 -1.64 -13.49
C THR A 38 3.37 -1.74 -14.01
N GLU A 39 2.59 -2.74 -13.55
CA GLU A 39 1.29 -3.09 -14.14
C GLU A 39 0.10 -2.79 -13.22
N SER A 40 -0.24 -1.51 -13.10
CA SER A 40 -1.25 -1.03 -12.15
C SER A 40 -2.68 -1.50 -12.42
N ASN A 41 -2.96 -1.98 -13.63
CA ASN A 41 -4.26 -2.51 -14.04
C ASN A 41 -4.49 -3.98 -13.62
N LEU A 42 -3.46 -4.67 -13.12
CA LEU A 42 -3.52 -6.12 -12.84
C LEU A 42 -3.44 -6.47 -11.34
N PHE A 43 -3.61 -5.51 -10.44
CA PHE A 43 -3.50 -5.76 -9.00
C PHE A 43 -4.53 -6.74 -8.47
N ASP A 44 -5.78 -6.71 -8.94
CA ASP A 44 -6.81 -7.68 -8.53
C ASP A 44 -6.39 -9.10 -8.93
N MET A 45 -5.94 -9.28 -10.18
CA MET A 45 -5.44 -10.56 -10.70
C MET A 45 -4.21 -11.06 -9.92
N TYR A 46 -3.20 -10.20 -9.67
CA TYR A 46 -2.04 -10.60 -8.87
C TYR A 46 -2.40 -10.92 -7.42
N THR A 47 -3.38 -10.22 -6.85
CA THR A 47 -3.89 -10.53 -5.51
C THR A 47 -4.54 -11.92 -5.51
N GLU A 48 -5.42 -12.21 -6.47
CA GLU A 48 -6.06 -13.51 -6.61
C GLU A 48 -5.03 -14.63 -6.79
N PHE A 49 -4.05 -14.43 -7.68
CA PHE A 49 -2.92 -15.35 -7.87
C PHE A 49 -2.23 -15.69 -6.55
N VAL A 50 -1.82 -14.68 -5.76
CA VAL A 50 -1.13 -14.90 -4.48
C VAL A 50 -2.01 -15.66 -3.50
N LEU A 51 -3.31 -15.36 -3.44
CA LEU A 51 -4.24 -16.06 -2.54
C LEU A 51 -4.45 -17.52 -2.93
N LEU A 52 -4.62 -17.80 -4.21
CA LEU A 52 -4.72 -19.17 -4.73
C LEU A 52 -3.43 -19.95 -4.53
N ALA A 53 -2.28 -19.33 -4.81
CA ALA A 53 -0.97 -19.94 -4.61
C ALA A 53 -0.72 -20.27 -3.13
N THR A 54 -1.23 -19.44 -2.22
CA THR A 54 -1.16 -19.69 -0.77
C THR A 54 -1.97 -20.91 -0.37
N ASN A 55 -3.10 -21.21 -1.03
CA ASN A 55 -3.87 -22.42 -0.75
C ASN A 55 -3.11 -23.70 -1.12
N SER A 56 -2.25 -23.64 -2.13
CA SER A 56 -1.36 -24.75 -2.51
C SER A 56 -0.11 -24.81 -1.64
N GLN A 57 0.45 -23.65 -1.29
CA GLN A 57 1.69 -23.54 -0.53
C GLN A 57 1.58 -22.40 0.50
N ASN A 58 1.23 -22.76 1.74
CA ASN A 58 0.86 -21.82 2.82
C ASN A 58 1.86 -20.68 3.09
N ASN A 59 3.15 -20.89 2.81
CA ASN A 59 4.20 -19.90 3.04
C ASN A 59 4.32 -18.85 1.92
N PHE A 60 3.54 -18.95 0.83
CA PHE A 60 3.71 -18.07 -0.33
C PHE A 60 3.30 -16.62 -0.06
N ARG A 61 2.11 -16.36 0.51
CA ARG A 61 1.72 -14.99 0.90
C ARG A 61 2.64 -14.38 1.97
N PRO A 62 3.01 -15.08 3.06
CA PRO A 62 4.01 -14.56 4.01
C PRO A 62 5.32 -14.17 3.33
N LEU A 63 5.83 -14.98 2.39
CA LEU A 63 7.04 -14.67 1.63
C LEU A 63 6.89 -13.42 0.75
N ILE A 64 5.76 -13.28 0.04
CA ILE A 64 5.44 -12.07 -0.74
C ILE A 64 5.45 -10.84 0.16
N LEU A 65 4.79 -10.91 1.33
CA LEU A 65 4.70 -9.79 2.26
C LEU A 65 6.08 -9.39 2.81
N ASP A 66 6.94 -10.36 3.16
CA ASP A 66 8.31 -10.08 3.60
C ASP A 66 9.13 -9.38 2.51
N LEU A 67 9.14 -9.93 1.30
CA LEU A 67 9.91 -9.35 0.18
C LEU A 67 9.36 -7.97 -0.24
N LEU A 68 8.04 -7.82 -0.32
CA LEU A 68 7.40 -6.56 -0.69
C LEU A 68 7.68 -5.46 0.35
N THR A 69 7.65 -5.81 1.64
CA THR A 69 7.93 -4.84 2.71
C THR A 69 9.40 -4.42 2.67
N ARG A 70 10.34 -5.34 2.41
CA ARG A 70 11.76 -4.99 2.24
C ARG A 70 12.00 -4.05 1.07
N GLU A 71 11.29 -4.26 -0.04
CA GLU A 71 11.37 -3.38 -1.22
C GLU A 71 10.82 -1.99 -0.91
N ILE A 72 9.66 -1.91 -0.25
CA ILE A 72 9.09 -0.64 0.24
C ILE A 72 10.08 0.06 1.18
N ASP A 73 10.64 -0.64 2.15
CA ASP A 73 11.61 -0.09 3.10
C ASP A 73 12.86 0.43 2.40
N PHE A 74 13.34 -0.28 1.37
CA PHE A 74 14.44 0.18 0.53
C PHE A 74 14.07 1.49 -0.19
N LEU A 75 12.92 1.55 -0.85
CA LEU A 75 12.47 2.76 -1.57
C LEU A 75 12.25 3.96 -0.65
N LEU A 76 11.87 3.75 0.61
CA LEU A 76 11.66 4.83 1.59
C LEU A 76 12.97 5.42 2.16
N ARG A 77 14.13 4.80 1.89
CA ARG A 77 15.44 5.33 2.29
C ARG A 77 15.76 6.66 1.59
N PRO A 78 16.52 7.57 2.23
CA PRO A 78 16.96 8.81 1.60
C PRO A 78 17.66 8.58 0.26
N GLY A 79 17.32 9.39 -0.75
CA GLY A 79 17.91 9.33 -2.09
C GLY A 79 17.34 8.27 -3.03
N GLN A 80 16.45 7.37 -2.58
CA GLN A 80 15.88 6.33 -3.44
C GLN A 80 14.64 6.78 -4.23
N LEU A 81 13.89 7.75 -3.72
CA LEU A 81 12.66 8.22 -4.36
C LEU A 81 12.95 9.15 -5.54
N ASN A 82 12.40 8.77 -6.68
CA ASN A 82 12.40 9.51 -7.95
C ASN A 82 11.07 9.19 -8.67
N PRO A 83 10.73 9.79 -9.82
CA PRO A 83 9.44 9.52 -10.48
C PRO A 83 9.14 8.04 -10.77
N ILE A 84 10.15 7.26 -11.15
CA ILE A 84 10.00 5.82 -11.46
C ILE A 84 9.77 5.02 -10.18
N ASN A 85 10.63 5.24 -9.19
CA ASN A 85 10.57 4.55 -7.89
C ASN A 85 9.31 4.96 -7.10
N GLY A 86 8.89 6.21 -7.20
CA GLY A 86 7.67 6.72 -6.58
C GLY A 86 6.40 6.12 -7.19
N LYS A 87 6.37 5.91 -8.51
CA LYS A 87 5.29 5.16 -9.16
C LYS A 87 5.23 3.72 -8.66
N SER A 88 6.40 3.06 -8.54
CA SER A 88 6.49 1.70 -8.01
C SER A 88 6.04 1.62 -6.55
N LEU A 89 6.46 2.58 -5.72
CA LEU A 89 6.03 2.68 -4.32
C LEU A 89 4.50 2.83 -4.21
N LYS A 90 3.89 3.70 -5.01
CA LYS A 90 2.42 3.85 -5.07
C LYS A 90 1.73 2.53 -5.42
N ASN A 91 2.26 1.82 -6.42
CA ASN A 91 1.76 0.51 -6.85
C ASN A 91 1.88 -0.55 -5.73
N PHE A 92 3.01 -0.57 -5.03
CA PHE A 92 3.23 -1.44 -3.88
C PHE A 92 2.28 -1.13 -2.72
N GLY A 93 1.95 0.13 -2.47
CA GLY A 93 0.93 0.51 -1.48
C GLY A 93 -0.44 -0.11 -1.79
N ALA A 94 -0.88 0.01 -3.05
CA ALA A 94 -2.11 -0.62 -3.50
C ALA A 94 -2.09 -2.15 -3.32
N PHE A 95 -1.01 -2.81 -3.74
CA PHE A 95 -0.89 -4.26 -3.65
C PHE A 95 -0.78 -4.78 -2.21
N LEU A 96 0.04 -4.12 -1.37
CA LEU A 96 0.16 -4.42 0.05
C LEU A 96 -1.20 -4.28 0.75
N GLY A 97 -1.94 -3.21 0.48
CA GLY A 97 -3.26 -2.98 1.06
C GLY A 97 -4.27 -4.08 0.71
N ARG A 98 -4.22 -4.62 -0.51
CA ARG A 98 -5.07 -5.75 -0.95
C ARG A 98 -4.72 -7.05 -0.24
N LEU A 99 -3.43 -7.27 -0.01
CA LEU A 99 -2.96 -8.45 0.70
C LEU A 99 -3.10 -8.35 2.22
N THR A 100 -3.35 -7.17 2.78
CA THR A 100 -3.39 -6.93 4.24
C THR A 100 -4.69 -6.27 4.70
N LEU A 101 -4.82 -4.95 4.50
CA LEU A 101 -5.94 -4.13 4.97
C LEU A 101 -7.30 -4.61 4.45
N ALA A 102 -7.39 -5.02 3.18
CA ALA A 102 -8.61 -5.60 2.61
C ALA A 102 -9.05 -6.92 3.29
N LYS A 103 -8.16 -7.54 4.07
CA LYS A 103 -8.42 -8.73 4.87
C LYS A 103 -8.51 -8.44 6.37
N GLY A 104 -8.62 -7.17 6.75
CA GLY A 104 -8.68 -6.73 8.14
C GLY A 104 -7.34 -6.85 8.89
N ILE A 105 -6.23 -7.08 8.20
CA ILE A 105 -4.90 -7.21 8.82
C ILE A 105 -4.19 -5.86 8.77
N LYS A 106 -4.01 -5.23 9.93
CA LYS A 106 -3.27 -3.97 10.06
C LYS A 106 -1.77 -4.19 9.90
N LEU A 107 -1.08 -3.17 9.40
CA LEU A 107 0.37 -3.18 9.27
C LEU A 107 1.04 -2.78 10.58
N GLY A 108 2.22 -3.33 10.85
CA GLY A 108 3.12 -2.88 11.93
C GLY A 108 3.91 -1.61 11.61
N VAL A 109 3.62 -0.94 10.48
CA VAL A 109 4.34 0.27 10.03
C VAL A 109 3.71 1.52 10.63
N ASP A 110 4.53 2.38 11.24
CA ASP A 110 4.09 3.68 11.73
C ASP A 110 4.03 4.72 10.59
N LEU A 111 2.89 4.76 9.92
CA LEU A 111 2.63 5.68 8.81
C LEU A 111 2.63 7.16 9.25
N LYS A 112 2.27 7.46 10.50
CA LYS A 112 2.30 8.84 11.01
C LYS A 112 3.74 9.32 11.12
N SER A 113 4.60 8.52 11.75
CA SER A 113 6.03 8.82 11.85
C SER A 113 6.68 8.93 10.47
N LEU A 114 6.29 8.10 9.51
CA LEU A 114 6.76 8.21 8.13
C LEU A 114 6.42 9.58 7.52
N ILE A 115 5.17 10.06 7.65
CA ILE A 115 4.76 11.39 7.18
C ILE A 115 5.54 12.48 7.90
N TYR A 116 5.68 12.39 9.22
CA TYR A 116 6.39 13.39 10.02
C TYR A 116 7.87 13.51 9.64
N VAL A 117 8.57 12.39 9.52
CA VAL A 117 9.99 12.39 9.14
C VAL A 117 10.17 12.94 7.73
N ALA A 118 9.30 12.58 6.78
CA ALA A 118 9.31 13.15 5.44
C ALA A 118 9.05 14.66 5.46
N PHE A 119 8.02 15.10 6.19
CA PHE A 119 7.67 16.51 6.31
C PHE A 119 8.79 17.36 6.93
N LYS A 120 9.51 16.85 7.92
CA LYS A 120 10.59 17.60 8.59
C LYS A 120 11.91 17.58 7.82
N ASN A 121 12.29 16.42 7.30
CA ASN A 121 13.68 16.20 6.85
C ASN A 121 13.80 16.09 5.32
N ARG A 122 12.72 15.74 4.62
CA ARG A 122 12.70 15.44 3.17
C ARG A 122 11.36 15.85 2.52
N PRO A 123 10.95 17.13 2.55
CA PRO A 123 9.60 17.55 2.14
C PRO A 123 9.24 17.20 0.68
N GLU A 124 10.24 17.07 -0.19
CA GLU A 124 10.11 16.58 -1.57
C GLU A 124 9.66 15.11 -1.63
N SER A 125 10.06 14.27 -0.67
CA SER A 125 9.66 12.86 -0.62
C SER A 125 8.16 12.65 -0.35
N LEU A 126 7.47 13.66 0.19
CA LEU A 126 6.02 13.63 0.39
C LEU A 126 5.25 13.49 -0.92
N ASP A 127 5.82 13.91 -2.05
CA ASP A 127 5.21 13.78 -3.37
C ASP A 127 5.03 12.30 -3.79
N TYR A 128 5.75 11.38 -3.13
CA TYR A 128 5.66 9.94 -3.36
C TYR A 128 5.09 9.18 -2.16
N ILE A 129 5.41 9.60 -0.94
CA ILE A 129 4.95 8.95 0.30
C ILE A 129 3.44 9.13 0.48
N ILE A 130 2.88 10.31 0.18
CA ILE A 130 1.43 10.52 0.35
C ILE A 130 0.62 9.68 -0.63
N PRO A 131 0.92 9.64 -1.95
CA PRO A 131 0.23 8.71 -2.85
C PRO A 131 0.33 7.24 -2.43
N PHE A 132 1.49 6.80 -1.91
CA PHE A 132 1.66 5.47 -1.34
C PHE A 132 0.71 5.18 -0.17
N ILE A 133 0.67 6.06 0.82
CA ILE A 133 -0.21 5.92 1.99
C ILE A 133 -1.69 5.97 1.56
N CYS A 134 -2.06 6.87 0.66
CA CYS A 134 -3.43 6.97 0.15
C CYS A 134 -3.86 5.67 -0.56
N GLU A 135 -3.07 5.16 -1.50
CA GLU A 135 -3.40 3.89 -2.19
C GLU A 135 -3.47 2.70 -1.23
N LEU A 136 -2.59 2.66 -0.23
CA LEU A 136 -2.63 1.65 0.81
C LEU A 136 -3.96 1.70 1.56
N LEU A 137 -4.33 2.85 2.12
CA LEU A 137 -5.50 3.03 2.97
C LEU A 137 -6.83 2.88 2.22
N LYS A 138 -6.90 3.18 0.92
CA LYS A 138 -8.10 2.94 0.09
C LYS A 138 -8.59 1.50 0.21
N ASN A 139 -7.68 0.53 0.40
CA ASN A 139 -8.05 -0.89 0.53
C ASN A 139 -8.78 -1.25 1.83
N MET A 140 -8.79 -0.37 2.84
CA MET A 140 -9.61 -0.58 4.05
C MET A 140 -11.09 -0.75 3.71
N LYS A 141 -11.59 -0.06 2.67
CA LYS A 141 -13.00 -0.16 2.24
C LYS A 141 -13.42 -1.58 1.83
N ARG A 142 -12.47 -2.40 1.44
CA ARG A 142 -12.70 -3.79 1.01
C ARG A 142 -12.78 -4.77 2.20
N SER A 143 -12.36 -4.34 3.39
CA SER A 143 -12.39 -5.17 4.59
C SER A 143 -13.81 -5.40 5.08
N SER A 144 -14.09 -6.59 5.60
CA SER A 144 -15.36 -6.88 6.30
C SER A 144 -15.52 -6.08 7.59
N THR A 145 -14.43 -5.59 8.18
CA THR A 145 -14.42 -4.74 9.38
C THR A 145 -14.57 -3.26 9.05
N PHE A 146 -14.66 -2.89 7.76
CA PHE A 146 -14.84 -1.51 7.36
C PHE A 146 -16.17 -0.94 7.88
N GLY A 147 -16.15 0.33 8.29
CA GLY A 147 -17.32 1.00 8.89
C GLY A 147 -17.37 0.91 10.42
N GLN A 148 -16.62 0.00 11.04
CA GLN A 148 -16.41 0.03 12.48
C GLN A 148 -15.45 1.18 12.87
N PRO A 149 -15.57 1.74 14.09
CA PRO A 149 -14.59 2.68 14.61
C PRO A 149 -13.18 2.05 14.61
N ASP A 150 -12.26 2.66 13.87
CA ASP A 150 -10.87 2.22 13.81
C ASP A 150 -9.95 3.39 14.20
N PRO A 151 -9.47 3.44 15.46
CA PRO A 151 -8.56 4.48 15.93
C PRO A 151 -7.27 4.56 15.10
N TRP A 152 -6.76 3.42 14.62
CA TRP A 152 -5.53 3.39 13.82
C TRP A 152 -5.72 4.13 12.50
N LEU A 153 -6.82 3.88 11.79
CA LEU A 153 -7.15 4.61 10.56
C LEU A 153 -7.43 6.09 10.87
N GLN A 154 -8.20 6.36 11.92
CA GLN A 154 -8.59 7.71 12.31
C GLN A 154 -7.36 8.59 12.56
N GLU A 155 -6.41 8.14 13.38
CA GLU A 155 -5.20 8.91 13.69
C GLU A 155 -4.36 9.23 12.44
N ILE A 156 -4.32 8.33 11.45
CA ILE A 156 -3.62 8.60 10.18
C ILE A 156 -4.39 9.62 9.35
N LEU A 157 -5.72 9.52 9.28
CA LEU A 157 -6.58 10.47 8.58
C LEU A 157 -6.47 11.90 9.13
N GLU A 158 -6.35 12.03 10.45
CA GLU A 158 -6.15 13.33 11.11
C GLU A 158 -4.79 13.95 10.76
N VAL A 159 -3.73 13.13 10.63
CA VAL A 159 -2.39 13.59 10.21
C VAL A 159 -2.37 14.00 8.74
N VAL A 160 -2.97 13.23 7.84
CA VAL A 160 -3.03 13.63 6.41
C VAL A 160 -3.95 14.83 6.21
N LYS A 161 -5.00 15.00 7.04
CA LYS A 161 -5.80 16.23 7.06
C LYS A 161 -4.98 17.43 7.55
N GLU A 162 -4.16 17.27 8.58
CA GLU A 162 -3.25 18.32 9.01
C GLU A 162 -2.29 18.71 7.87
N LEU A 163 -1.70 17.72 7.19
CA LEU A 163 -0.82 17.95 6.05
C LEU A 163 -1.52 18.71 4.92
N HIS A 164 -2.74 18.31 4.57
CA HIS A 164 -3.57 18.98 3.56
C HIS A 164 -3.72 20.48 3.85
N GLY A 165 -4.01 20.84 5.10
CA GLY A 165 -4.23 22.23 5.51
C GLY A 165 -2.96 23.09 5.62
N ILE A 166 -1.77 22.51 5.68
CA ILE A 166 -0.50 23.25 5.80
C ILE A 166 0.36 23.24 4.54
N THR A 167 0.13 22.29 3.63
CA THR A 167 0.89 22.20 2.38
C THR A 167 0.33 23.16 1.32
N ASN A 168 1.21 23.71 0.49
CA ASN A 168 0.85 24.45 -0.72
C ASN A 168 0.88 23.57 -1.99
N LYS A 169 1.22 22.29 -1.86
CA LYS A 169 1.32 21.35 -2.98
C LYS A 169 -0.06 20.79 -3.33
N LEU A 170 -0.67 21.32 -4.39
CA LEU A 170 -1.97 20.86 -4.92
C LEU A 170 -2.05 19.33 -5.15
N PRO A 171 -1.03 18.64 -5.72
CA PRO A 171 -1.11 17.20 -5.92
C PRO A 171 -1.30 16.40 -4.61
N ILE A 172 -0.67 16.84 -3.52
CA ILE A 172 -0.84 16.23 -2.20
C ILE A 172 -2.25 16.47 -1.67
N GLN A 173 -2.76 17.70 -1.81
CA GLN A 173 -4.12 18.03 -1.38
C GLN A 173 -5.17 17.16 -2.09
N PHE A 174 -5.06 17.04 -3.42
CA PHE A 174 -5.96 16.20 -4.21
C PHE A 174 -5.91 14.72 -3.82
N GLU A 175 -4.73 14.16 -3.56
CA GLU A 175 -4.62 12.75 -3.13
C GLU A 175 -5.29 12.53 -1.76
N VAL A 176 -5.17 13.49 -0.84
CA VAL A 176 -5.85 13.41 0.47
C VAL A 176 -7.37 13.52 0.31
N GLU A 177 -7.87 14.47 -0.47
CA GLU A 177 -9.30 14.63 -0.75
C GLU A 177 -9.89 13.36 -1.41
N LEU A 178 -9.16 12.79 -2.38
CA LEU A 178 -9.55 11.55 -3.04
C LEU A 178 -9.58 10.37 -2.06
N LEU A 179 -8.64 10.29 -1.11
CA LEU A 179 -8.66 9.27 -0.05
C LEU A 179 -9.94 9.38 0.79
N PHE A 180 -10.27 10.58 1.28
CA PHE A 180 -11.47 10.82 2.08
C PHE A 180 -12.75 10.45 1.30
N SER A 181 -12.84 10.88 0.05
CA SER A 181 -13.93 10.52 -0.86
C SER A 181 -14.05 9.01 -1.05
N TYR A 182 -12.93 8.33 -1.32
CA TYR A 182 -12.92 6.87 -1.50
C TYR A 182 -13.43 6.15 -0.25
N LEU A 183 -12.98 6.57 0.94
CA LEU A 183 -13.41 6.03 2.22
C LEU A 183 -14.84 6.45 2.64
N GLY A 184 -15.53 7.29 1.86
CA GLY A 184 -16.86 7.79 2.20
C GLY A 184 -16.86 8.64 3.48
N ARG A 185 -15.75 9.33 3.77
CA ARG A 185 -15.58 10.16 4.96
C ARG A 185 -15.57 11.63 4.61
N ASN A 186 -16.23 12.44 5.43
CA ASN A 186 -16.21 13.89 5.27
C ASN A 186 -14.93 14.46 5.92
N MET A 187 -14.04 14.98 5.09
CA MET A 187 -12.79 15.60 5.53
C MET A 187 -13.05 16.79 6.47
N ASN A 188 -14.09 17.59 6.23
CA ASN A 188 -14.39 18.76 7.06
C ASN A 188 -14.80 18.38 8.49
N GLN A 189 -15.45 17.23 8.67
CA GLN A 189 -15.88 16.71 9.97
C GLN A 189 -14.77 15.96 10.73
N THR A 190 -13.69 15.57 10.04
CA THR A 190 -12.55 14.91 10.67
C THR A 190 -11.70 15.95 11.41
N ASN A 191 -11.19 15.69 12.61
CA ASN A 191 -10.31 16.65 13.26
C ASN A 191 -8.95 16.71 12.53
N ALA A 192 -8.34 17.89 12.43
CA ALA A 192 -6.94 17.96 12.01
C ALA A 192 -6.07 17.62 13.22
N ALA A 193 -5.03 16.81 13.04
CA ALA A 193 -4.04 16.61 14.07
C ALA A 193 -3.23 17.90 14.34
N PHE A 194 -2.49 17.88 15.45
CA PHE A 194 -1.41 18.84 15.74
C PHE A 194 -0.06 18.11 15.82
N TYR A 195 0.11 17.11 14.95
CA TYR A 195 1.23 16.17 14.95
C TYR A 195 2.43 16.71 14.18
N LEU A 196 2.22 17.29 13.00
CA LEU A 196 3.28 17.85 12.15
C LEU A 196 3.78 19.21 12.66
N ARG A 197 2.86 19.98 13.26
CA ARG A 197 3.14 21.30 13.86
C ARG A 197 3.61 21.25 15.31
N ARG A 198 3.68 20.08 15.95
CA ARG A 198 4.33 19.91 17.26
C ARG A 198 5.81 20.25 17.15
N ILE A 199 6.15 21.51 17.39
CA ILE A 199 7.52 21.96 17.65
C ILE A 199 7.81 21.61 19.11
N LYS A 200 8.91 20.88 19.35
CA LYS A 200 9.55 20.84 20.67
C LYS A 200 9.86 22.27 21.07
N GLN A 201 9.22 22.75 22.13
CA GLN A 201 9.80 23.80 22.98
C GLN A 201 11.18 23.34 23.46
#